data_AF-A0A950XFL2-F1
#
_entry.id   AF-A0A950XFL2-F1
#
_cell.length_a   1.000
_cell.length_b   1.000
_cell.length_c   1.000
_cell.angle_alpha   90.00
_cell.angle_beta   90.00
_cell.angle_gamma   90.00
#
_symmetry.space_group_name_H-M   'P 1'
#
loop_
_entity.id
_entity.type
_entity.pdbx_description
1 polymer ?
#
loop_
_entity_poly.entity_id
_entity_poly.type
_entity_poly.pdbx_seq_one_letter_code
_entity_poly.pdbx_strand_id
1 'polypeptide(L)'
;MNETHPSIERIVDYLHGELSPAEDAAIYAHLATCPECDLKRSEELAITEALQAHARATEREMPPGLATRIRSTAASRQPTSWQRLFESLRPALLVPAAAVAVLAIYVGYDSWHRTAGPTPIKAADYVTNH
;
A
#
# COMPACT_ATOMS: atom_id res chain seq x y z
N MET A 1 -13.70 -22.02 0.51
CA MET A 1 -14.55 -20.84 0.71
C MET A 1 -15.39 -20.73 -0.54
N ASN A 2 -16.71 -20.52 -0.44
CA ASN A 2 -17.57 -20.41 -1.62
C ASN A 2 -17.23 -19.09 -2.32
N GLU A 3 -16.43 -19.16 -3.38
CA GLU A 3 -15.96 -17.99 -4.11
C GLU A 3 -17.06 -17.49 -5.03
N THR A 4 -17.95 -16.66 -4.49
CA THR A 4 -18.90 -15.92 -5.30
C THR A 4 -18.09 -14.87 -6.08
N HIS A 5 -17.91 -15.08 -7.38
CA HIS A 5 -17.31 -14.09 -8.27
C HIS A 5 -18.09 -12.77 -8.20
N PRO A 6 -17.41 -11.60 -8.20
CA PRO A 6 -18.08 -10.31 -8.29
C PRO A 6 -18.84 -10.21 -9.61
N SER A 7 -20.01 -9.56 -9.55
CA SER A 7 -20.78 -9.25 -10.76
C SER A 7 -20.03 -8.24 -11.63
N ILE A 8 -20.45 -8.10 -12.89
CA ILE A 8 -19.80 -7.16 -13.80
C ILE A 8 -20.03 -5.71 -13.37
N GLU A 9 -21.21 -5.39 -12.84
CA GLU A 9 -21.55 -4.06 -12.33
C GLU A 9 -20.62 -3.67 -11.19
N ARG A 10 -20.35 -4.60 -10.27
CA ARG A 10 -19.40 -4.42 -9.18
C ARG A 10 -17.97 -4.15 -9.66
N ILE A 11 -17.56 -4.77 -10.77
CA ILE A 11 -16.25 -4.53 -11.39
C ILE A 11 -16.22 -3.14 -12.05
N VAL A 12 -17.32 -2.72 -12.67
CA VAL A 12 -17.47 -1.37 -13.24
C VAL A 12 -17.43 -0.30 -12.15
N ASP A 13 -18.18 -0.48 -11.05
CA ASP A 13 -18.15 0.42 -9.90
C ASP A 13 -16.73 0.53 -9.31
N TYR A 14 -16.01 -0.60 -9.25
CA TYR A 14 -14.60 -0.63 -8.86
C TYR A 14 -13.71 0.19 -9.81
N LEU A 15 -13.86 0.03 -11.12
CA LEU A 15 -13.10 0.79 -12.12
C LEU A 15 -13.36 2.31 -12.04
N HIS A 16 -14.55 2.71 -11.62
CA HIS A 16 -14.94 4.12 -11.46
C HIS A 16 -14.71 4.68 -10.06
N GLY A 17 -14.26 3.85 -9.11
CA GLY A 17 -14.02 4.27 -7.72
C GLY A 17 -15.30 4.61 -6.96
N GLU A 18 -16.42 3.98 -7.31
CA GLU A 18 -17.75 4.23 -6.74
C GLU A 18 -18.05 3.34 -5.52
N LEU A 19 -17.13 2.43 -5.18
CA LEU A 19 -17.26 1.50 -4.06
C LEU A 19 -16.78 2.11 -2.75
N SER A 20 -17.30 1.58 -1.64
CA SER A 20 -16.72 1.90 -0.33
C SER A 20 -15.30 1.32 -0.20
N PRO A 21 -14.42 1.90 0.64
CA PRO A 21 -13.03 1.43 0.76
C PRO A 21 -12.88 -0.05 1.13
N ALA A 22 -13.81 -0.60 1.90
CA ALA A 22 -13.81 -2.01 2.28
C ALA A 22 -14.15 -2.92 1.09
N GLU A 23 -15.09 -2.50 0.26
CA GLU A 23 -15.53 -3.23 -0.94
C GLU A 23 -14.50 -3.16 -2.07
N ASP A 24 -13.85 -2.02 -2.22
CA ASP A 24 -12.75 -1.80 -3.16
C ASP A 24 -11.58 -2.75 -2.86
N ALA A 25 -11.16 -2.80 -1.59
CA ALA A 25 -10.11 -3.71 -1.13
C ALA A 25 -10.49 -5.20 -1.33
N ALA A 26 -11.76 -5.56 -1.14
CA ALA A 26 -12.24 -6.93 -1.36
C ALA A 26 -12.19 -7.32 -2.84
N ILE A 27 -12.62 -6.45 -3.75
CA ILE A 27 -12.50 -6.70 -5.20
C ILE A 27 -11.05 -6.76 -5.62
N TYR A 28 -10.22 -5.81 -5.17
CA TYR A 28 -8.79 -5.81 -5.46
C TYR A 28 -8.12 -7.13 -5.07
N ALA A 29 -8.40 -7.63 -3.86
CA ALA A 29 -7.88 -8.92 -3.40
C ALA A 29 -8.36 -10.09 -4.27
N HIS A 30 -9.62 -10.08 -4.71
CA HIS A 30 -10.16 -11.12 -5.58
C HIS A 30 -9.57 -11.08 -7.00
N LEU A 31 -9.43 -9.90 -7.60
CA LEU A 31 -8.81 -9.72 -8.92
C LEU A 31 -7.35 -10.18 -8.92
N ALA A 32 -6.63 -10.00 -7.81
CA ALA A 32 -5.25 -10.47 -7.67
C ALA A 32 -5.13 -12.01 -7.70
N THR A 33 -6.20 -12.75 -7.39
CA THR A 33 -6.18 -14.22 -7.30
C THR A 33 -7.02 -14.92 -8.37
N CYS A 34 -7.94 -14.21 -9.04
CA CYS A 34 -8.88 -14.78 -10.01
C CYS A 34 -8.63 -14.24 -11.43
N PRO A 35 -7.96 -15.02 -12.31
CA PRO A 35 -7.69 -14.59 -13.69
C PRO A 35 -8.94 -14.34 -14.53
N GLU A 36 -10.05 -15.05 -14.26
CA GLU A 36 -11.30 -14.87 -14.99
C GLU A 36 -11.91 -13.48 -14.71
N CYS A 37 -11.93 -13.07 -13.44
CA CYS A 37 -12.45 -11.75 -13.07
C CYS A 37 -11.51 -10.62 -13.49
N ASP A 38 -10.19 -10.84 -13.48
CA ASP A 38 -9.24 -9.88 -14.03
C ASP A 38 -9.38 -9.71 -15.54
N LEU A 39 -9.66 -10.79 -16.28
CA LEU A 39 -9.98 -10.73 -17.70
C LEU A 39 -11.22 -9.85 -17.95
N LYS A 40 -12.32 -10.09 -17.23
CA LYS A 40 -13.54 -9.26 -17.34
C LYS A 40 -13.26 -7.79 -17.03
N ARG A 41 -12.48 -7.52 -15.98
CA ARG A 41 -12.03 -6.17 -15.62
C ARG A 41 -11.20 -5.52 -16.73
N SER A 42 -10.36 -6.28 -17.42
CA SER A 42 -9.55 -5.79 -18.54
C SER A 42 -10.40 -5.49 -19.79
N GLU A 43 -11.44 -6.27 -20.06
CA GLU A 43 -12.38 -6.03 -21.15
C GLU A 43 -13.15 -4.71 -20.93
N GLU A 44 -13.68 -4.49 -19.72
CA GLU A 44 -14.36 -3.24 -19.35
C GLU A 44 -13.43 -2.02 -19.43
N LEU A 45 -12.17 -2.19 -19.01
CA LEU A 45 -11.16 -1.15 -19.13
C LEU A 45 -10.90 -0.79 -20.61
N ALA A 46 -10.77 -1.80 -21.48
CA ALA A 46 -10.54 -1.60 -22.90
C ALA A 46 -11.69 -0.84 -23.58
N ILE A 47 -12.94 -1.14 -23.21
CA ILE A 47 -14.12 -0.41 -23.68
C ILE A 47 -14.06 1.05 -23.23
N THR A 48 -13.75 1.29 -21.96
CA THR A 48 -13.63 2.64 -21.39
C THR A 48 -12.54 3.44 -22.10
N GLU A 49 -11.38 2.84 -22.33
CA GLU A 49 -10.26 3.46 -23.04
C GLU A 49 -10.61 3.79 -24.49
N ALA A 50 -11.30 2.89 -25.20
CA ALA A 50 -11.77 3.14 -26.56
C ALA A 50 -12.73 4.34 -26.60
N LEU A 51 -13.71 4.40 -25.70
CA LEU A 51 -14.64 5.53 -25.59
C LEU A 51 -13.91 6.84 -25.27
N GLN A 52 -12.94 6.82 -24.36
CA GLN A 52 -12.13 8.00 -24.05
C GLN A 52 -11.27 8.44 -25.23
N ALA A 53 -10.68 7.51 -25.98
CA ALA A 53 -9.89 7.82 -27.17
C ALA A 53 -10.76 8.52 -28.23
N HIS A 54 -11.97 8.00 -28.48
CA HIS A 54 -12.94 8.64 -29.38
C HIS A 54 -13.37 10.03 -28.87
N ALA A 55 -13.63 10.17 -27.57
CA ALA A 55 -14.02 11.45 -26.98
C ALA A 55 -12.91 12.50 -27.07
N ARG A 56 -11.64 12.10 -26.95
CA ARG A 56 -10.46 12.98 -27.10
C ARG A 56 -10.19 13.36 -28.55
N ALA A 57 -10.50 12.48 -29.51
CA ALA A 57 -10.36 12.76 -30.93
C ALA A 57 -11.31 13.89 -31.40
N THR A 58 -12.42 14.09 -30.69
CA THR A 58 -13.26 15.28 -30.87
C THR A 58 -12.57 16.45 -30.18
N GLU A 59 -11.95 17.34 -30.97
CA GLU A 59 -11.30 18.54 -30.46
C GLU A 59 -12.34 19.41 -29.73
N ARG A 60 -12.23 19.46 -28.40
CA ARG A 60 -13.01 20.38 -27.56
C ARG A 60 -12.11 21.53 -27.20
N GLU A 61 -12.50 22.74 -27.56
CA GLU A 61 -11.79 23.94 -27.13
C GLU A 61 -11.77 24.02 -25.60
N MET A 62 -10.57 24.11 -25.04
CA MET A 62 -10.40 24.36 -23.61
C MET A 62 -10.82 25.81 -23.33
N PRO A 63 -11.72 26.07 -22.35
CA PRO A 63 -12.16 27.42 -22.05
C PRO A 63 -10.99 28.38 -21.80
N PRO A 64 -10.99 29.57 -22.39
CA PRO A 64 -9.90 30.53 -22.23
C PRO A 64 -9.73 30.87 -20.74
N GLY A 65 -8.48 30.81 -20.27
CA GLY A 65 -8.13 31.10 -18.88
C GLY A 65 -8.24 29.93 -17.89
N LEU A 66 -8.78 28.77 -18.28
CA LEU A 66 -8.81 27.58 -17.41
C LEU A 66 -7.39 27.13 -17.02
N ALA A 67 -6.48 27.02 -18.00
CA ALA A 67 -5.09 26.67 -17.75
C ALA A 67 -4.38 27.67 -16.82
N THR A 68 -4.75 28.96 -16.89
CA THR A 68 -4.21 29.99 -15.98
C THR A 68 -4.74 29.81 -14.57
N ARG A 69 -6.04 29.51 -14.40
CA ARG A 69 -6.65 29.21 -13.09
C ARG A 69 -6.08 27.95 -12.45
N ILE A 70 -5.85 26.88 -13.24
CA ILE A 70 -5.22 25.65 -12.75
C ILE A 70 -3.81 25.96 -12.24
N ARG A 71 -3.01 26.67 -13.03
CA ARG A 71 -1.64 27.07 -12.63
C ARG A 71 -1.62 27.95 -11.39
N SER A 72 -2.50 28.95 -11.28
CA SER A 72 -2.56 29.82 -10.10
C SER A 72 -2.95 29.04 -8.84
N THR A 73 -3.89 28.09 -8.95
CA THR A 73 -4.33 27.24 -7.83
C THR A 73 -3.27 26.22 -7.42
N ALA A 74 -2.51 25.69 -8.37
CA ALA A 74 -1.38 24.81 -8.08
C ALA A 74 -0.23 25.58 -7.41
N ALA A 75 0.05 26.82 -7.87
CA ALA A 75 1.09 27.66 -7.30
C ALA A 75 0.78 28.09 -5.86
N SER A 76 -0.48 28.39 -5.54
CA SER A 76 -0.89 28.74 -4.17
C SER A 76 -0.84 27.57 -3.18
N ARG A 77 -0.83 26.33 -3.67
CA ARG A 77 -0.70 25.09 -2.88
C ARG A 77 0.75 24.67 -2.64
N GLN A 78 1.74 25.40 -3.13
CA GLN A 78 3.13 25.04 -2.88
C GLN A 78 3.43 25.04 -1.38
N PRO A 79 4.19 24.03 -0.89
CA PRO A 79 4.55 23.96 0.52
C PRO A 79 5.32 25.21 0.89
N THR A 80 4.94 25.78 2.04
CA THR A 80 5.59 26.95 2.62
C THR A 80 7.10 26.68 2.75
N SER A 81 7.92 27.71 2.58
CA SER A 81 9.40 27.59 2.60
C SER A 81 9.93 26.84 3.83
N TRP A 82 9.22 26.95 4.95
CA TRP A 82 9.47 26.22 6.19
C TRP A 82 9.24 24.71 6.09
N GLN A 83 8.19 24.26 5.39
CA GLN A 83 7.92 22.82 5.19
C GLN A 83 9.03 22.14 4.37
N ARG A 84 9.57 22.83 3.34
CA ARG A 84 10.72 22.31 2.58
C ARG A 84 11.97 22.17 3.44
N LEU A 85 12.18 23.10 4.38
CA LEU A 85 13.29 23.03 5.33
C LEU A 85 13.15 21.82 6.26
N PHE A 86 11.98 21.62 6.86
CA PHE A 86 11.71 20.49 7.75
C PHE A 86 11.75 19.12 7.04
N GLU A 87 11.31 19.05 5.77
CA GLU A 87 11.44 17.83 4.95
C GLU A 87 12.89 17.49 4.64
N SER A 88 13.76 18.48 4.48
CA SER A 88 15.20 18.27 4.26
C SER A 88 15.93 17.77 5.52
N LEU A 89 15.46 18.15 6.72
CA LEU A 89 15.99 17.67 8.00
C LEU A 89 15.51 16.26 8.39
N ARG A 90 14.33 15.83 7.93
CA ARG A 90 13.76 14.50 8.24
C ARG A 90 14.67 13.31 7.90
N PRO A 91 15.27 13.19 6.71
CA PRO A 91 16.16 12.06 6.40
C PRO A 91 17.43 12.07 7.27
N ALA A 92 17.91 13.25 7.69
CA ALA A 92 19.09 13.37 8.54
C ALA A 92 18.88 12.83 9.97
N LEU A 93 17.63 12.82 10.46
CA LEU A 93 17.27 12.34 11.80
C LEU A 93 16.73 10.91 11.82
N LEU A 94 15.99 10.48 10.79
CA LEU A 94 15.35 9.16 10.76
C LEU A 94 16.32 8.01 10.49
N VAL A 95 17.35 8.23 9.67
CA VAL A 95 18.38 7.22 9.36
C VAL A 95 19.17 6.78 10.61
N PRO A 96 19.72 7.70 11.44
CA PRO A 96 20.44 7.29 12.64
C PRO A 96 19.51 6.67 13.69
N ALA A 97 18.27 7.14 13.84
CA ALA A 97 17.31 6.58 14.79
C ALA A 97 16.94 5.12 14.46
N ALA A 98 16.74 4.81 13.17
CA ALA A 98 16.47 3.43 12.73
C ALA A 98 17.67 2.51 12.98
N ALA A 99 18.90 2.97 12.73
CA ALA A 99 20.10 2.21 12.99
C ALA A 99 20.26 1.87 14.49
N VAL A 100 19.99 2.84 15.38
CA VAL A 100 20.02 2.61 16.84
C VAL A 100 18.95 1.62 17.27
N ALA A 101 17.73 1.72 16.71
CA ALA A 101 16.64 0.79 17.03
C ALA A 101 16.97 -0.66 16.59
N VAL A 102 17.51 -0.85 15.38
CA VAL A 102 17.96 -2.16 14.89
C VAL A 102 19.07 -2.72 15.78
N LEU A 103 20.03 -1.90 16.18
CA LEU A 103 21.12 -2.32 17.06
C LEU A 103 20.58 -2.75 18.44
N ALA A 104 19.65 -1.98 19.00
CA ALA A 104 19.02 -2.29 20.29
C ALA A 104 18.21 -3.59 20.22
N ILE A 105 17.47 -3.83 19.13
CA ILE A 105 16.73 -5.08 18.91
C ILE A 105 17.69 -6.26 18.78
N TYR A 106 18.79 -6.12 18.03
CA TYR A 106 19.78 -7.18 17.84
C TYR A 106 20.46 -7.57 19.16
N VAL A 107 20.92 -6.59 19.93
CA VAL A 107 21.56 -6.82 21.25
C VAL A 107 20.55 -7.40 22.23
N GLY A 108 19.30 -6.90 22.24
CA GLY A 108 18.24 -7.43 23.08
C GLY A 108 17.92 -8.89 22.77
N TYR A 109 17.78 -9.24 21.48
CA TYR A 109 17.54 -10.60 21.01
C TYR A 109 18.66 -11.56 21.41
N ASP A 110 19.92 -11.21 21.14
CA ASP A 110 21.08 -12.03 21.50
C ASP A 110 21.18 -12.23 23.03
N SER A 111 20.93 -11.18 23.82
CA SER A 111 20.93 -11.29 25.28
C SER A 111 19.83 -12.22 25.80
N TRP A 112 18.63 -12.17 25.22
CA TRP A 112 17.51 -13.02 25.57
C TRP A 112 17.80 -14.49 25.26
N HIS A 113 18.38 -14.76 24.08
CA HIS A 113 18.75 -16.12 23.68
C HIS A 113 19.89 -16.71 24.51
N ARG A 114 20.84 -15.90 24.99
CA ARG A 114 21.90 -16.35 25.91
C ARG A 114 21.38 -16.62 27.33
N THR A 115 20.25 -16.02 27.74
CA THR A 115 19.61 -16.30 29.03
C THR A 115 18.72 -17.54 29.05
N ALA A 116 18.57 -18.26 27.94
CA ALA A 116 18.08 -19.63 27.95
C ALA A 116 19.12 -20.52 28.65
N GLY A 117 19.08 -20.53 29.98
CA GLY A 117 20.06 -21.20 30.83
C GLY A 117 20.17 -22.70 30.51
N PRO A 118 21.33 -23.31 30.80
CA PRO A 118 21.52 -24.74 30.62
C PRO A 118 20.42 -25.50 31.37
N THR A 119 19.75 -26.41 30.66
CA THR A 119 18.73 -27.29 31.25
C THR A 119 19.34 -27.98 32.47
N PRO A 120 18.83 -27.76 33.69
CA PRO A 120 19.39 -28.40 34.87
C PRO A 120 19.06 -29.89 34.79
N ILE A 121 20.07 -30.71 34.54
CA ILE A 121 19.97 -32.17 34.64
C ILE A 121 19.68 -32.49 36.10
N LYS A 122 18.47 -32.98 36.40
CA LYS A 122 18.10 -33.41 37.75
C LYS A 122 18.88 -34.68 38.09
N ALA A 123 19.87 -34.56 38.97
CA ALA A 123 20.67 -35.69 39.45
C ALA A 123 19.85 -36.82 40.13
N ALA A 124 18.59 -36.54 40.50
CA ALA A 124 17.68 -37.50 41.10
C ALA A 124 17.30 -38.66 40.15
N ASP A 125 17.38 -38.47 38.82
CA ASP A 125 17.06 -39.54 37.86
C ASP A 125 18.14 -40.64 37.80
N TYR A 126 19.34 -40.40 38.33
CA TYR A 126 20.44 -41.38 38.35
C TYR A 126 20.44 -42.30 39.58
N VAL A 127 19.72 -41.95 40.66
CA VAL A 127 19.78 -42.69 41.93
C VAL A 127 18.78 -43.87 41.96
N THR A 128 17.80 -43.88 41.06
CA THR A 128 16.71 -44.89 41.07
C THR A 128 17.00 -46.14 40.22
N ASN A 129 18.20 -46.24 39.61
CA ASN A 129 18.55 -47.36 38.71
C ASN A 129 19.78 -48.18 39.18
N HIS A 130 20.04 -48.23 40.48
CA HIS A 130 20.98 -49.17 41.09
C HIS A 130 20.35 -49.92 42.26
#